data_AF-A0A0G4NLZ4-F1
#
_entry.id   AF-A0A0G4NLZ4-F1
#
_cell.length_a   1.000
_cell.length_b   1.000
_cell.length_c   1.000
_cell.angle_alpha   90.00
_cell.angle_beta   90.00
_cell.angle_gamma   90.00
#
_symmetry.space_group_name_H-M   'P 1'
#
loop_
_entity.id
_entity.type
_entity.pdbx_description
1 polymer ?
#
loop_
_entity_poly.entity_id
_entity_poly.type
_entity_poly.pdbx_seq_one_letter_code
_entity_poly.pdbx_strand_id
1 'polypeptide(L)'
;QAGLGEGWGYVGIGRDDGDRLGELSPVFYRVDTWKCEVFKNYWLSETPDRPSKGWDAALPRIVTVGEFVHKRTGQRAVVMSTHFDHLGVVAREQSAKLILRIAAQWAEERASSPPAAVILGGDFNSNPSDNAYKSMVAKGSGMADAHALVPAEKRL
;
A
#
# COMPACT_ATOMS: atom_id res chain seq x y z
N GLN A 1 11.96 9.04 13.02
CA GLN A 1 12.69 9.70 11.91
C GLN A 1 14.21 9.84 12.16
N ALA A 2 14.67 9.97 13.41
CA ALA A 2 16.09 10.18 13.73
C ALA A 2 17.10 9.11 13.25
N GLY A 3 16.66 7.91 12.86
CA GLY A 3 17.54 6.81 12.45
C GLY A 3 17.89 6.73 10.95
N LEU A 4 17.15 7.41 10.06
CA LEU A 4 17.36 7.29 8.61
C LEU A 4 18.21 8.44 8.02
N GLY A 5 18.35 9.55 8.75
CA GLY A 5 19.08 10.74 8.29
C GLY A 5 18.24 11.71 7.44
N GLU A 6 18.79 12.89 7.18
CA GLU A 6 18.09 14.01 6.52
C GLU A 6 17.73 13.75 5.04
N GLY A 7 18.37 12.77 4.41
CA GLY A 7 18.08 12.36 3.03
C GLY A 7 16.77 11.59 2.85
N TRP A 8 16.03 11.32 3.93
CA TRP A 8 14.81 10.51 3.91
C TRP A 8 13.59 11.27 4.43
N GLY A 9 12.52 11.16 3.67
CA GLY A 9 11.18 11.60 4.03
C GLY A 9 10.27 10.41 4.24
N TYR A 10 9.10 10.64 4.82
CA TYR A 10 8.05 9.64 4.89
C TYR A 10 6.66 10.27 4.73
N VAL A 11 5.71 9.44 4.34
CA VAL A 11 4.27 9.73 4.39
C VAL A 11 3.54 8.59 5.10
N GLY A 12 2.39 8.89 5.70
CA GLY A 12 1.59 7.95 6.49
C GLY A 12 1.15 8.56 7.82
N ILE A 13 -0.02 8.15 8.30
CA ILE A 13 -0.61 8.61 9.57
C ILE A 13 -0.87 7.44 10.52
N GLY A 14 -1.07 7.74 11.80
CA GLY A 14 -1.44 6.76 12.81
C GLY A 14 -2.83 6.18 12.56
N ARG A 15 -2.96 4.85 12.70
CA ARG A 15 -4.21 4.14 12.40
C ARG A 15 -5.34 4.34 13.41
N ASP A 16 -5.07 4.86 14.61
CA ASP A 16 -6.09 4.91 15.66
C ASP A 16 -6.94 6.19 15.58
N ASP A 17 -6.34 7.31 15.16
CA ASP A 17 -6.98 8.64 15.12
C ASP A 17 -6.92 9.33 13.75
N GLY A 18 -6.11 8.82 12.82
CA GLY A 18 -5.85 9.49 11.55
C GLY A 18 -4.88 10.67 11.65
N ASP A 19 -4.08 10.72 12.70
CA ASP A 19 -3.01 11.70 12.87
C ASP A 19 -1.75 10.99 13.39
N ARG A 20 -1.59 10.89 14.72
CA ARG A 20 -0.33 10.44 15.34
C ARG A 20 -0.48 9.22 16.23
N LEU A 21 -1.71 8.80 16.55
CA LEU A 21 -1.94 7.69 17.47
C LEU A 21 -1.99 6.34 16.74
N GLY A 22 -1.40 5.34 17.39
CA GLY A 22 -1.34 3.98 16.88
C GLY A 22 -0.18 3.73 15.93
N GLU A 23 -0.19 2.53 15.36
CA GLU A 23 0.81 2.10 14.38
C GLU A 23 0.59 2.77 13.02
N LEU A 24 1.68 3.06 12.31
CA LEU A 24 1.68 3.57 10.94
C LEU A 24 2.01 2.44 9.96
N SER A 25 1.54 2.56 8.72
CA SER A 25 2.10 1.82 7.57
C SER A 25 2.80 2.81 6.63
N PRO A 26 3.95 3.39 7.01
CA PRO A 26 4.54 4.51 6.29
C PRO A 26 5.16 4.08 4.97
N VAL A 27 5.30 5.03 4.05
CA VAL A 27 6.19 4.94 2.89
C VAL A 27 7.37 5.86 3.11
N PHE A 28 8.57 5.29 3.24
CA PHE A 28 9.82 6.05 3.30
C PHE A 28 10.39 6.23 1.89
N TYR A 29 10.95 7.41 1.61
CA TYR A 29 11.51 7.73 0.31
C TYR A 29 12.70 8.68 0.42
N ARG A 30 13.58 8.60 -0.58
CA ARG A 30 14.75 9.46 -0.74
C ARG A 30 14.34 10.83 -1.27
N VAL A 31 14.45 11.87 -0.45
CA VAL A 31 13.94 13.22 -0.79
C VAL A 31 14.77 13.91 -1.86
N ASP A 32 16.03 13.51 -2.07
CA ASP A 32 16.88 13.97 -3.16
C ASP A 32 16.49 13.36 -4.53
N THR A 33 15.82 12.22 -4.51
CA THR A 33 15.47 11.45 -5.71
C THR A 33 13.99 11.60 -6.10
N TRP A 34 13.12 11.58 -5.10
CA TRP A 34 11.67 11.54 -5.28
C TRP A 34 10.99 12.72 -4.59
N LYS A 35 9.93 13.22 -5.22
CA LYS A 35 8.97 14.15 -4.62
C LYS A 35 7.64 13.43 -4.44
N CYS A 36 7.09 13.43 -3.23
CA CYS A 36 5.70 13.03 -3.03
C CYS A 36 4.79 14.20 -3.44
N GLU A 37 3.93 14.01 -4.44
CA GLU A 37 2.99 15.04 -4.90
C GLU A 37 1.71 15.05 -4.05
N VAL A 38 1.21 13.85 -3.74
CA VAL A 38 0.01 13.66 -2.93
C VAL A 38 0.11 12.30 -2.23
N PHE A 39 -0.40 12.23 -1.00
CA PHE A 39 -0.60 10.96 -0.31
C PHE A 39 -1.94 10.96 0.41
N LYS A 40 -2.47 9.76 0.65
CA LYS A 40 -3.69 9.52 1.41
C LYS A 40 -3.58 8.23 2.20
N ASN A 41 -4.33 8.13 3.27
CA ASN A 41 -4.49 6.90 4.04
C ASN A 41 -5.94 6.45 3.95
N TYR A 42 -6.15 5.14 3.93
CA TYR A 42 -7.47 4.53 3.93
C TYR A 42 -7.53 3.47 5.01
N TRP A 43 -8.60 3.45 5.79
CA TRP A 43 -8.86 2.35 6.72
C TRP A 43 -9.41 1.14 5.97
N LEU A 44 -8.88 -0.03 6.29
CA LEU A 44 -9.25 -1.28 5.64
C LEU A 44 -10.55 -1.80 6.27
N SER A 45 -11.65 -1.18 5.85
CA SER A 45 -13.00 -1.42 6.37
C SER A 45 -14.07 -1.02 5.36
N GLU A 46 -15.33 -1.16 5.77
CA GLU A 46 -16.51 -0.64 5.10
C GLU A 46 -16.56 0.89 5.03
N THR A 47 -15.80 1.61 5.88
CA THR A 47 -15.73 3.09 5.91
C THR A 47 -14.28 3.57 5.78
N PRO A 48 -13.69 3.49 4.57
CA PRO A 48 -12.25 3.67 4.38
C PRO A 48 -11.75 5.12 4.55
N ASP A 49 -12.65 6.09 4.63
CA ASP A 49 -12.37 7.51 4.73
C ASP A 49 -12.18 8.01 6.18
N ARG A 50 -12.39 7.16 7.19
CA ARG A 50 -12.29 7.52 8.60
C ARG A 50 -11.77 6.36 9.46
N PRO A 51 -11.25 6.64 10.67
CA PRO A 51 -10.82 5.60 11.60
C PRO A 51 -11.90 4.57 11.91
N SER A 52 -11.60 3.30 11.66
CA SER A 52 -12.53 2.19 11.85
C SER A 52 -11.83 0.83 11.85
N LYS A 53 -12.53 -0.17 12.41
CA LYS A 53 -12.22 -1.59 12.22
C LYS A 53 -13.10 -2.13 11.10
N GLY A 54 -12.55 -2.99 10.24
CA GLY A 54 -13.28 -3.63 9.16
C GLY A 54 -13.61 -5.09 9.44
N TRP A 55 -14.82 -5.53 9.08
CA TRP A 55 -15.23 -6.94 9.12
C TRP A 55 -14.89 -7.65 10.45
N ASP A 56 -14.18 -8.78 10.39
CA ASP A 56 -13.73 -9.59 11.52
C ASP A 56 -12.33 -9.20 12.03
N ALA A 57 -11.80 -8.03 11.65
CA ALA A 57 -10.49 -7.58 12.11
C ALA A 57 -10.45 -7.37 13.63
N ALA A 58 -9.33 -7.72 14.25
CA ALA A 58 -9.10 -7.45 15.66
C ALA A 58 -8.73 -5.98 15.94
N LEU A 59 -8.03 -5.34 15.01
CA LEU A 59 -7.51 -3.97 15.15
C LEU A 59 -7.87 -3.11 13.92
N PRO A 60 -7.92 -1.77 14.05
CA PRO A 60 -7.93 -0.87 12.90
C PRO A 60 -6.69 -1.14 12.05
N ARG A 61 -6.85 -1.18 10.72
CA ARG A 61 -5.75 -1.36 9.77
C ARG A 61 -5.87 -0.32 8.68
N ILE A 62 -4.73 0.10 8.12
CA ILE A 62 -4.66 1.14 7.10
C ILE A 62 -3.79 0.71 5.93
N VAL A 63 -4.03 1.34 4.79
CA VAL A 63 -3.06 1.44 3.69
C VAL A 63 -2.70 2.92 3.48
N THR A 64 -1.40 3.22 3.47
CA THR A 64 -0.88 4.50 3.00
C THR A 64 -0.65 4.41 1.50
N VAL A 65 -1.11 5.39 0.75
CA VAL A 65 -0.91 5.49 -0.70
C VAL A 65 -0.25 6.83 -0.99
N GLY A 66 0.85 6.82 -1.75
CA GLY A 66 1.53 8.04 -2.18
C GLY A 66 1.83 8.01 -3.67
N GLU A 67 1.64 9.15 -4.33
CA GLU A 67 2.12 9.40 -5.69
C GLU A 67 3.48 10.11 -5.62
N PHE A 68 4.47 9.53 -6.28
CA PHE A 68 5.84 10.01 -6.29
C PHE A 68 6.30 10.34 -7.70
N VAL A 69 6.97 11.48 -7.85
CA VAL A 69 7.60 11.92 -9.10
C VAL A 69 9.11 11.84 -8.94
N HIS A 70 9.78 11.12 -9.84
CA HIS A 70 11.23 11.05 -9.90
C HIS A 70 11.78 12.39 -10.40
N LYS A 71 12.58 13.08 -9.58
CA LYS A 71 12.98 14.48 -9.83
C LYS A 71 13.76 14.70 -11.12
N ARG A 72 14.56 13.72 -11.55
CA ARG A 72 15.39 13.82 -12.76
C ARG A 72 14.64 13.47 -14.04
N THR A 73 13.70 12.54 -13.99
CA THR A 73 13.07 11.96 -15.19
C THR A 73 11.62 12.36 -15.36
N GLY A 74 10.99 12.94 -14.33
CA GLY A 74 9.56 13.23 -14.30
C GLY A 74 8.66 12.00 -14.23
N GLN A 75 9.23 10.79 -14.17
CA GLN A 75 8.45 9.55 -14.10
C GLN A 75 7.64 9.48 -12.80
N ARG A 76 6.38 9.07 -12.92
CA ARG A 76 5.45 8.91 -11.82
C ARG A 76 5.38 7.46 -11.36
N ALA A 77 5.27 7.23 -10.07
CA ALA A 77 4.96 5.92 -9.48
C ALA A 77 3.98 6.10 -8.32
N VAL A 78 3.05 5.16 -8.17
CA VAL A 78 2.21 5.05 -6.99
C VAL A 78 2.81 3.98 -6.08
N VAL A 79 3.03 4.31 -4.82
CA VAL A 79 3.56 3.38 -3.82
C VAL A 79 2.58 3.27 -2.67
N MET A 80 2.26 2.04 -2.30
CA MET A 80 1.31 1.67 -1.28
C MET A 80 2.00 0.84 -0.19
N SER A 81 1.72 1.13 1.07
CA SER A 81 2.24 0.42 2.23
C SER A 81 1.09 0.05 3.17
N THR A 82 1.02 -1.21 3.59
CA THR A 82 -0.09 -1.73 4.40
C THR A 82 0.39 -2.71 5.47
N HIS A 83 -0.45 -2.93 6.47
CA HIS A 83 -0.33 -4.04 7.41
C HIS A 83 -1.71 -4.65 7.63
N PHE A 84 -1.93 -5.89 7.22
CA PHE A 84 -3.20 -6.60 7.34
C PHE A 84 -3.43 -7.15 8.74
N ASP A 85 -4.69 -7.46 9.05
CA ASP A 85 -5.00 -8.03 10.34
C ASP A 85 -4.57 -9.49 10.46
N HIS A 86 -3.88 -9.79 11.55
CA HIS A 86 -3.43 -11.13 11.91
C HIS A 86 -4.55 -12.12 12.27
N LEU A 87 -5.70 -11.66 12.78
CA LEU A 87 -6.79 -12.54 13.23
C LEU A 87 -7.93 -12.63 12.20
N GLY A 88 -8.38 -11.51 11.64
CA GLY A 88 -9.55 -11.45 10.76
C GLY A 88 -9.29 -12.01 9.36
N VAL A 89 -9.80 -13.21 9.08
CA VAL A 89 -9.63 -13.88 7.77
C VAL A 89 -10.47 -13.18 6.70
N VAL A 90 -11.71 -12.81 7.03
CA VAL A 90 -12.60 -12.08 6.10
C VAL A 90 -12.03 -10.69 5.85
N ALA A 91 -11.52 -10.04 6.89
CA ALA A 91 -10.93 -8.73 6.81
C ALA A 91 -9.72 -8.72 5.87
N ARG A 92 -8.83 -9.72 5.92
CA ARG A 92 -7.71 -9.81 4.96
C ARG A 92 -8.19 -9.91 3.52
N GLU A 93 -9.17 -10.77 3.24
CA GLU A 93 -9.69 -10.93 1.87
C GLU A 93 -10.35 -9.66 1.35
N GLN A 94 -11.17 -9.01 2.17
CA GLN A 94 -11.85 -7.78 1.80
C GLN A 94 -10.88 -6.59 1.71
N SER A 95 -9.86 -6.56 2.56
CA SER A 95 -8.76 -5.59 2.48
C SER A 95 -8.01 -5.70 1.15
N ALA A 96 -7.67 -6.92 0.73
CA ALA A 96 -7.05 -7.16 -0.59
C ALA A 96 -7.94 -6.60 -1.72
N LYS A 97 -9.23 -6.93 -1.72
CA LYS A 97 -10.19 -6.43 -2.71
C LYS A 97 -10.35 -4.92 -2.69
N LEU A 98 -10.35 -4.30 -1.50
CA LEU A 98 -10.41 -2.85 -1.35
C LEU A 98 -9.14 -2.18 -1.90
N ILE A 99 -7.95 -2.70 -1.55
CA ILE A 99 -6.68 -2.18 -2.03
C ILE A 99 -6.56 -2.27 -3.55
N LEU A 100 -7.00 -3.37 -4.18
CA LEU A 100 -7.00 -3.47 -5.65
C LEU A 100 -7.87 -2.39 -6.31
N ARG A 101 -9.04 -2.07 -5.72
CA ARG A 101 -9.89 -0.97 -6.20
C ARG A 101 -9.22 0.39 -6.04
N ILE A 102 -8.57 0.63 -4.90
CA ILE A 102 -7.80 1.86 -4.66
C ILE A 102 -6.62 1.96 -5.64
N ALA A 103 -5.87 0.88 -5.84
CA ALA A 103 -4.74 0.83 -6.79
C ALA A 103 -5.19 1.18 -8.21
N ALA A 104 -6.31 0.63 -8.68
CA ALA A 104 -6.88 0.96 -9.99
C ALA A 104 -7.28 2.43 -10.09
N GLN A 105 -7.94 2.98 -9.06
CA GLN A 105 -8.30 4.40 -9.00
C GLN A 105 -7.06 5.30 -9.13
N TRP A 106 -6.02 5.05 -8.34
CA TRP A 106 -4.78 5.83 -8.37
C TRP A 106 -3.99 5.67 -9.68
N ALA A 107 -4.11 4.54 -10.37
CA ALA A 107 -3.53 4.33 -11.69
C ALA A 107 -4.18 5.23 -12.76
N GLU A 108 -5.49 5.49 -12.62
CA GLU A 108 -6.30 6.21 -13.62
C GLU A 108 -6.49 7.71 -13.30
N GLU A 109 -6.29 8.12 -12.04
CA GLU A 109 -6.63 9.47 -11.53
C GLU A 109 -6.00 10.62 -12.31
N ARG A 110 -4.85 10.39 -12.96
CA ARG A 110 -4.20 11.35 -13.87
C ARG A 110 -4.03 10.78 -15.27
N ALA A 111 -5.14 10.51 -15.95
CA ALA A 111 -5.18 9.93 -17.29
C ALA A 111 -4.25 10.62 -18.32
N SER A 112 -3.96 11.92 -18.18
CA SER A 112 -3.04 12.66 -19.06
C SER A 112 -1.55 12.34 -18.82
N SER A 113 -1.20 11.72 -17.70
CA SER A 113 0.16 11.34 -17.34
C SER A 113 0.11 10.17 -16.36
N PRO A 114 -0.27 8.95 -16.78
CA PRO A 114 -0.44 7.81 -15.86
C PRO A 114 0.90 7.41 -15.19
N PRO A 115 0.86 6.81 -13.98
CA PRO A 115 2.08 6.34 -13.34
C PRO A 115 2.70 5.19 -14.14
N ALA A 116 4.04 5.14 -14.16
CA ALA A 116 4.78 4.06 -14.79
C ALA A 116 4.62 2.73 -14.04
N ALA A 117 4.32 2.78 -12.74
CA ALA A 117 4.08 1.60 -11.91
C ALA A 117 3.17 1.94 -10.72
N VAL A 118 2.39 0.94 -10.29
CA VAL A 118 1.76 0.89 -8.96
C VAL A 118 2.43 -0.23 -8.18
N ILE A 119 2.97 0.10 -7.02
CA ILE A 119 3.73 -0.84 -6.17
C ILE A 119 3.00 -0.93 -4.84
N LEU A 120 2.67 -2.15 -4.43
CA LEU A 120 2.10 -2.44 -3.12
C LEU A 120 3.09 -3.31 -2.33
N GLY A 121 3.44 -2.85 -1.14
CA GLY A 121 4.23 -3.60 -0.17
C GLY A 121 3.59 -3.56 1.21
N GLY A 122 4.01 -4.46 2.09
CA GLY A 122 3.48 -4.51 3.45
C GLY A 122 3.59 -5.88 4.09
N ASP A 123 3.13 -5.95 5.34
CA ASP A 123 2.88 -7.21 6.01
C ASP A 123 1.42 -7.62 5.76
N PHE A 124 1.22 -8.65 4.96
CA PHE A 124 -0.12 -9.12 4.58
C PHE A 124 -0.74 -10.09 5.59
N ASN A 125 0.01 -10.58 6.58
CA ASN A 125 -0.44 -11.63 7.51
C ASN A 125 -1.21 -12.78 6.81
N SER A 126 -0.83 -13.08 5.57
CA SER A 126 -1.58 -13.93 4.65
C SER A 126 -0.60 -14.82 3.90
N ASN A 127 -0.81 -16.13 3.97
CA ASN A 127 -0.02 -17.08 3.22
C ASN A 127 -0.47 -17.13 1.74
N PRO A 128 0.37 -17.65 0.82
CA PRO A 128 -0.03 -17.84 -0.57
C PRO A 128 -1.27 -18.72 -0.79
N SER A 129 -1.60 -19.57 0.18
CA SER A 129 -2.82 -20.39 0.18
C SER A 129 -4.10 -19.63 0.51
N ASP A 130 -4.00 -18.45 1.10
CA ASP A 130 -5.13 -17.69 1.62
C ASP A 130 -5.81 -16.87 0.52
N ASN A 131 -7.10 -16.60 0.69
CA ASN A 131 -7.90 -15.89 -0.31
C ASN A 131 -7.43 -14.46 -0.55
N ALA A 132 -6.88 -13.79 0.46
CA ALA A 132 -6.36 -12.43 0.32
C ALA A 132 -5.22 -12.38 -0.71
N TYR A 133 -4.21 -13.24 -0.54
CA TYR A 133 -3.13 -13.40 -1.53
C TYR A 133 -3.67 -13.78 -2.91
N LYS A 134 -4.50 -14.84 -2.98
CA LYS A 134 -5.07 -15.31 -4.25
C LYS A 134 -5.84 -14.23 -4.99
N SER A 135 -6.57 -13.37 -4.26
CA SER A 135 -7.30 -12.23 -4.85
C SER A 135 -6.35 -11.21 -5.45
N MET A 136 -5.25 -10.88 -4.77
CA MET A 136 -4.26 -9.92 -5.25
C MET A 136 -3.56 -10.39 -6.52
N VAL A 137 -3.23 -11.67 -6.64
CA VAL A 137 -2.50 -12.22 -7.80
C VAL A 137 -3.39 -12.89 -8.85
N ALA A 138 -4.71 -12.81 -8.68
CA ALA A 138 -5.66 -13.40 -9.63
C ALA A 138 -5.50 -12.78 -11.02
N LYS A 139 -5.74 -13.58 -12.07
CA LYS A 139 -5.75 -13.08 -13.44
C LYS A 139 -6.76 -11.93 -13.56
N GLY A 140 -6.28 -10.77 -14.03
CA GLY A 140 -7.10 -9.57 -14.20
C GLY A 140 -7.16 -8.66 -12.97
N SER A 141 -6.44 -8.97 -11.88
CA SER A 141 -6.34 -8.08 -10.71
C SER A 141 -5.55 -6.80 -10.97
N GLY A 142 -4.75 -6.78 -12.05
CA GLY A 142 -3.82 -5.68 -12.35
C GLY A 142 -2.51 -5.73 -11.56
N MET A 143 -2.32 -6.74 -10.71
CA MET A 143 -1.13 -6.91 -9.87
C MET A 143 -0.44 -8.24 -10.14
N ALA A 144 0.87 -8.28 -9.90
CA ALA A 144 1.67 -9.50 -9.96
C ALA A 144 2.56 -9.58 -8.71
N ASP A 145 2.81 -10.80 -8.22
CA ASP A 145 3.79 -11.03 -7.16
C ASP A 145 5.21 -10.85 -7.72
N ALA A 146 5.94 -9.86 -7.21
CA ALA A 146 7.30 -9.56 -7.63
C ALA A 146 8.25 -10.76 -7.45
N HIS A 147 8.05 -11.59 -6.41
CA HIS A 147 8.86 -12.79 -6.20
C HIS A 147 8.61 -13.83 -7.31
N ALA A 148 7.36 -13.97 -7.76
CA ALA A 148 7.00 -14.85 -8.87
C ALA A 148 7.58 -14.40 -10.22
N LEU A 149 7.89 -13.10 -10.37
CA LEU A 149 8.52 -12.54 -11.58
C LEU A 149 10.04 -12.82 -11.66
N VAL A 150 10.69 -13.13 -10.54
CA VAL A 150 12.11 -13.52 -10.51
C VAL A 150 12.23 -15.01 -10.90
N PRO A 151 13.14 -15.41 -11.80
CA PRO A 151 13.38 -16.81 -12.13
C PRO A 151 13.70 -17.65 -10.90
N ALA A 152 13.23 -18.91 -10.85
CA ALA A 152 13.33 -19.75 -9.66
C ALA A 152 14.77 -19.94 -9.17
N GLU A 153 15.71 -20.07 -10.11
CA GLU A 153 17.14 -20.19 -9.87
C GLU A 153 17.81 -18.92 -9.31
N LYS A 154 17.11 -17.78 -9.30
CA LYS A 154 17.58 -16.50 -8.74
C LYS A 154 16.82 -16.07 -7.49
N ARG A 155 15.85 -16.87 -7.03
CA ARG A 155 15.15 -16.62 -5.77
C ARG A 155 16.08 -17.05 -4.64
N LEU A 156 16.29 -16.16 -3.67
CA LEU A 156 17.06 -16.42 -2.45
C LEU A 156 16.23 -17.23 -1.45
#